data_AF-A0A7C3U5B3-F1
#
_entry.id   AF-A0A7C3U5B3-F1
#
_cell.length_a   1.000
_cell.length_b   1.000
_cell.length_c   1.000
_cell.angle_alpha   90.00
_cell.angle_beta   90.00
_cell.angle_gamma   90.00
#
_symmetry.space_group_name_H-M   'P 1'
#
loop_
_entity.id
_entity.type
_entity.pdbx_description
1 polymer ?
#
loop_
_entity_poly.entity_id
_entity_poly.type
_entity_poly.pdbx_seq_one_letter_code
_entity_poly.pdbx_strand_id
1 'polypeptide(L)'
;MIEAIKELGEYVLEEDPAFLPVKHKEILNVKEPKIAKIIFDLDKRILELDADYISDEKNEKKFLWVGNAPGNKPQLRLTTDNPKYILGGKGHQWVIGEILKKIEDEGLFKDEDVKNLYEVLGELNEKFFSNKENWPSKLEGLLKEKGLKNKELALYTVSVKRNDEIMDLAETNGYRKLLYYVLYESGFKRVGRCHICGEEKEVLADPSYPEGTLLKIYNIDKIGFLSNITKSTDSMLKTHVICVECKRKLVSGLNLVERHLRSRIGDIRVLIVPKLLGMRIKGNLMEKLQAVEKAFGALAYTTIEETEKIFERYQELYGSELPFTYFINLIFGGPKKSSFEYQGLIQNVPLTRIKEITCKSIELSRKVAGLFRENSEKWSISLNEIYKIFPLRRFISDQKVKLEWRPFLELLNAILVGTPFPKDEVVKRALLYARIQKYGAYGGHNLEEVDEKWRDMALCRGLLKFNILLTLLSDIGVINLIESPQFEHRLDEDMEKFVEMQRYQNWQQALFLLGVLVGRIGIEQYKMGDERKSILNKIDFEGMSVEKLKRLANYLLKGLKDYRILKENEKTYGQMKELLDKNLDRLSNPLDNAFYLLSGYAYTTLKAITLGGGENE
;
A
#
# COMPACT_ATOMS: atom_id res chain seq x y z
N MET A 1 5.23 10.07 -14.50
CA MET A 1 5.82 9.16 -13.49
C MET A 1 7.35 9.21 -13.52
N ILE A 2 8.01 8.71 -14.57
CA ILE A 2 9.49 8.69 -14.66
C ILE A 2 10.09 10.09 -14.59
N GLU A 3 9.48 11.05 -15.29
CA GLU A 3 9.86 12.46 -15.21
C GLU A 3 9.77 13.01 -13.78
N ALA A 4 8.65 12.79 -13.09
CA ALA A 4 8.51 13.19 -11.68
C ALA A 4 9.56 12.55 -10.74
N ILE A 5 9.91 11.27 -10.97
CA ILE A 5 11.01 10.61 -10.24
C ILE A 5 12.36 11.28 -10.56
N LYS A 6 12.60 11.58 -11.84
CA LYS A 6 13.81 12.29 -12.27
C LYS A 6 13.91 13.67 -11.63
N GLU A 7 12.83 14.45 -11.61
CA GLU A 7 12.78 15.79 -11.02
C GLU A 7 13.06 15.76 -9.51
N LEU A 8 12.49 14.80 -8.77
CA LEU A 8 12.83 14.58 -7.36
C LEU A 8 14.32 14.30 -7.18
N GLY A 9 14.89 13.49 -8.07
CA GLY A 9 16.32 13.22 -8.10
C GLY A 9 17.15 14.46 -8.42
N GLU A 10 16.73 15.26 -9.39
CA GLU A 10 17.39 16.54 -9.74
C GLU A 10 17.48 17.45 -8.53
N TYR A 11 16.37 17.63 -7.83
CA TYR A 11 16.32 18.45 -6.63
C TYR A 11 17.29 17.97 -5.53
N VAL A 12 17.29 16.67 -5.23
CA VAL A 12 18.22 16.11 -4.21
C VAL A 12 19.67 16.32 -4.60
N LEU A 13 19.99 16.18 -5.89
CA LEU A 13 21.37 16.32 -6.36
C LEU A 13 21.81 17.78 -6.47
N GLU A 14 20.87 18.72 -6.58
CA GLU A 14 21.15 20.16 -6.44
C GLU A 14 21.50 20.52 -5.00
N GLU A 15 20.81 19.95 -4.01
CA GLU A 15 21.11 20.18 -2.58
C GLU A 15 22.36 19.42 -2.11
N ASP A 16 22.53 18.16 -2.54
CA ASP A 16 23.65 17.29 -2.19
C ASP A 16 24.22 16.63 -3.47
N PRO A 17 25.15 17.30 -4.17
CA PRO A 17 25.81 16.74 -5.35
C PRO A 17 26.63 15.47 -5.08
N ALA A 18 26.80 15.05 -3.82
CA ALA A 18 27.46 13.80 -3.44
C ALA A 18 26.48 12.74 -2.93
N PHE A 19 25.17 12.95 -3.12
CA PHE A 19 24.12 12.05 -2.62
C PHE A 19 24.25 10.62 -3.16
N LEU A 20 24.08 9.66 -2.25
CA LEU A 20 24.03 8.23 -2.53
C LEU A 20 22.68 7.67 -2.06
N PRO A 21 22.12 6.63 -2.71
CA PRO A 21 20.78 6.12 -2.46
C PRO A 21 20.78 5.21 -1.22
N VAL A 22 21.01 5.81 -0.07
CA VAL A 22 21.04 5.15 1.24
C VAL A 22 19.69 4.48 1.49
N LYS A 23 19.69 3.25 2.00
CA LYS A 23 18.49 2.49 2.36
C LYS A 23 18.26 2.56 3.86
N HIS A 24 17.05 2.21 4.27
CA HIS A 24 16.74 2.02 5.68
C HIS A 24 16.60 0.53 6.01
N LYS A 25 17.18 0.07 7.12
CA LYS A 25 17.03 -1.30 7.62
C LYS A 25 16.15 -1.33 8.85
N GLU A 26 14.88 -1.68 8.66
CA GLU A 26 13.97 -1.94 9.78
C GLU A 26 14.28 -3.29 10.44
N ILE A 27 14.34 -3.29 11.77
CA ILE A 27 14.26 -4.51 12.58
C ILE A 27 12.93 -4.51 13.33
N LEU A 28 12.11 -5.52 13.07
CA LEU A 28 10.85 -5.71 13.79
C LEU A 28 11.14 -6.00 15.27
N ASN A 29 10.36 -5.36 16.16
CA ASN A 29 10.39 -5.57 17.60
C ASN A 29 11.70 -5.15 18.31
N VAL A 30 12.49 -4.27 17.71
CA VAL A 30 13.66 -3.66 18.36
C VAL A 30 13.51 -2.14 18.29
N LYS A 31 13.44 -1.47 19.45
CA LYS A 31 13.23 -0.01 19.52
C LYS A 31 14.42 0.78 18.99
N GLU A 32 15.63 0.32 19.30
CA GLU A 32 16.88 1.00 18.93
C GLU A 32 17.85 -0.04 18.34
N PRO A 33 17.65 -0.44 17.08
CA PRO A 33 18.60 -1.31 16.42
C PRO A 33 19.96 -0.63 16.32
N LYS A 34 21.05 -1.38 16.46
CA LYS A 34 22.42 -0.83 16.50
C LYS A 34 23.20 -1.13 15.22
N ILE A 35 24.24 -0.33 14.98
CA ILE A 35 25.27 -0.55 13.95
C ILE A 35 26.55 -0.97 14.66
N ALA A 36 27.08 -2.14 14.29
CA ALA A 36 28.33 -2.67 14.81
C ALA A 36 29.51 -2.33 13.89
N LYS A 37 30.48 -1.58 14.39
CA LYS A 37 31.79 -1.41 13.77
C LYS A 37 32.67 -2.60 14.09
N ILE A 38 33.06 -3.32 13.04
CA ILE A 38 34.08 -4.35 13.09
C ILE A 38 35.41 -3.65 12.86
N ILE A 39 36.19 -3.49 13.93
CA ILE A 39 37.45 -2.77 13.93
C ILE A 39 38.58 -3.78 13.76
N PHE A 40 39.33 -3.66 12.67
CA PHE A 40 40.53 -4.45 12.41
C PHE A 40 41.76 -3.68 12.92
N ASP A 41 42.33 -4.11 14.05
CA ASP A 41 43.57 -3.54 14.57
C ASP A 41 44.76 -4.10 13.78
N LEU A 42 45.33 -3.28 12.89
CA LEU A 42 46.41 -3.73 12.00
C LEU A 42 47.74 -3.92 12.72
N ASP A 43 47.94 -3.28 13.87
CA ASP A 43 49.18 -3.34 14.63
C ASP A 43 49.22 -4.59 15.51
N LYS A 44 48.12 -4.85 16.23
CA LYS A 44 47.97 -6.00 17.14
C LYS A 44 47.41 -7.25 16.45
N ARG A 45 46.86 -7.11 15.25
CA ARG A 45 46.19 -8.19 14.47
C ARG A 45 45.03 -8.84 15.22
N ILE A 46 44.21 -8.01 15.90
CA ILE A 46 43.01 -8.44 16.63
C ILE A 46 41.76 -7.79 16.05
N LEU A 47 40.60 -8.40 16.33
CA LEU A 47 39.31 -7.77 16.07
C LEU A 47 38.82 -7.08 17.35
N GLU A 48 38.41 -5.84 17.21
CA GLU A 48 37.65 -5.09 18.20
C GLU A 48 36.23 -4.86 17.66
N LEU A 49 35.27 -4.64 18.57
CA LEU A 49 33.87 -4.40 18.23
C LEU A 49 33.38 -3.15 18.95
N ASP A 50 32.81 -2.20 18.22
CA ASP A 50 32.09 -1.04 18.76
C ASP A 50 30.64 -1.07 18.25
N ALA A 51 29.65 -0.93 19.15
CA ALA A 51 28.23 -0.97 18.82
C ALA A 51 27.44 0.15 19.54
N ASP A 52 28.02 1.34 19.54
CA ASP A 52 27.45 2.52 20.20
C ASP A 52 26.53 3.35 19.28
N TYR A 53 26.47 2.99 18.00
CA TYR A 53 25.66 3.68 17.00
C TYR A 53 24.27 3.06 16.88
N ILE A 54 23.23 3.89 16.91
CA ILE A 54 21.87 3.48 16.56
C ILE A 54 21.74 3.48 15.03
N SER A 55 21.05 2.49 14.47
CA SER A 55 20.71 2.40 13.06
C SER A 55 19.51 3.30 12.73
N ASP A 56 19.80 4.59 12.64
CA ASP A 56 18.88 5.63 12.21
C ASP A 56 19.31 6.23 10.86
N GLU A 57 18.48 7.10 10.29
CA GLU A 57 18.76 7.71 8.99
C GLU A 57 20.10 8.47 8.95
N LYS A 58 20.48 9.10 10.07
CA LYS A 58 21.74 9.84 10.19
C LYS A 58 22.94 8.90 10.08
N ASN A 59 22.97 7.82 10.87
CA ASN A 59 24.09 6.88 10.90
C ASN A 59 24.09 5.95 9.68
N GLU A 60 22.93 5.60 9.12
CA GLU A 60 22.84 4.88 7.84
C GLU A 60 23.42 5.71 6.69
N LYS A 61 23.20 7.05 6.71
CA LYS A 61 23.84 7.97 5.77
C LYS A 61 25.33 8.10 6.04
N LYS A 62 25.73 8.21 7.31
CA LYS A 62 27.14 8.27 7.74
C LYS A 62 27.94 7.06 7.21
N PHE A 63 27.43 5.85 7.41
CA PHE A 63 28.09 4.61 6.97
C PHE A 63 27.68 4.15 5.57
N LEU A 64 27.05 4.98 4.74
CA LEU A 64 26.71 4.68 3.34
C LEU A 64 25.99 3.33 3.14
N TRP A 65 25.00 3.03 3.98
CA TRP A 65 24.21 1.81 3.83
C TRP A 65 23.30 1.88 2.60
N VAL A 66 23.64 1.19 1.51
CA VAL A 66 22.83 1.15 0.27
C VAL A 66 22.15 -0.20 0.01
N GLY A 67 22.06 -1.05 1.05
CA GLY A 67 21.57 -2.43 0.98
C GLY A 67 22.67 -3.44 0.66
N ASN A 68 22.39 -4.74 0.75
CA ASN A 68 23.28 -5.81 0.26
C ASN A 68 23.00 -6.19 -1.21
N ALA A 69 24.00 -6.70 -1.93
CA ALA A 69 23.82 -7.06 -3.34
C ALA A 69 22.98 -8.35 -3.38
N PRO A 70 21.80 -8.38 -4.02
CA PRO A 70 20.93 -9.54 -3.93
C PRO A 70 21.40 -10.70 -4.80
N GLY A 71 21.11 -11.92 -4.36
CA GLY A 71 21.48 -13.14 -5.07
C GLY A 71 22.97 -13.48 -4.96
N ASN A 72 23.52 -14.13 -5.98
CA ASN A 72 24.92 -14.58 -6.01
C ASN A 72 25.87 -13.54 -6.64
N LYS A 73 25.55 -12.24 -6.51
CA LYS A 73 26.42 -11.16 -7.03
C LYS A 73 27.56 -10.84 -6.04
N PRO A 74 28.71 -10.35 -6.54
CA PRO A 74 29.76 -9.76 -5.71
C PRO A 74 29.22 -8.72 -4.74
N GLN A 75 29.65 -8.83 -3.48
CA GLN A 75 29.37 -7.81 -2.48
C GLN A 75 30.46 -6.75 -2.57
N LEU A 76 30.09 -5.49 -2.80
CA LEU A 76 31.04 -4.38 -2.98
C LEU A 76 30.78 -3.27 -1.96
N ARG A 77 30.30 -3.64 -0.77
CA ARG A 77 29.74 -2.71 0.22
C ARG A 77 30.30 -3.01 1.60
N LEU A 78 30.97 -2.03 2.19
CA LEU A 78 31.60 -2.13 3.50
C LEU A 78 30.61 -2.09 4.66
N THR A 79 29.34 -1.73 4.39
CA THR A 79 28.25 -1.78 5.37
C THR A 79 27.20 -2.78 4.91
N THR A 80 26.84 -3.71 5.80
CA THR A 80 26.06 -4.92 5.50
C THR A 80 25.09 -5.28 6.62
N ASP A 81 23.93 -5.86 6.29
CA ASP A 81 23.05 -6.50 7.29
C ASP A 81 23.44 -7.94 7.63
N ASN A 82 24.54 -8.43 7.04
CA ASN A 82 25.08 -9.77 7.26
C ASN A 82 26.61 -9.72 7.36
N PRO A 83 27.19 -9.94 8.56
CA PRO A 83 28.63 -9.78 8.79
C PRO A 83 29.46 -10.83 8.06
N LYS A 84 28.85 -11.95 7.61
CA LYS A 84 29.55 -12.97 6.82
C LYS A 84 30.08 -12.43 5.50
N TYR A 85 29.45 -11.40 4.93
CA TYR A 85 29.97 -10.76 3.72
C TYR A 85 31.30 -10.03 3.98
N ILE A 86 31.55 -9.54 5.20
CA ILE A 86 32.83 -8.93 5.58
C ILE A 86 33.83 -10.01 6.02
N LEU A 87 33.40 -10.98 6.84
CA LEU A 87 34.30 -11.86 7.58
C LEU A 87 34.63 -13.21 6.92
N GLY A 88 34.21 -13.44 5.68
CA GLY A 88 34.60 -14.64 4.91
C GLY A 88 33.44 -15.53 4.50
N GLY A 89 32.54 -14.99 3.67
CA GLY A 89 31.55 -15.79 2.95
C GLY A 89 32.22 -16.77 2.01
N LYS A 90 31.68 -17.99 1.86
CA LYS A 90 32.15 -18.93 0.83
C LYS A 90 31.85 -18.35 -0.57
N GLY A 91 32.86 -18.19 -1.43
CA GLY A 91 32.71 -17.81 -2.85
C GLY A 91 32.65 -16.30 -3.15
N HIS A 92 32.01 -15.93 -4.26
CA HIS A 92 31.90 -14.56 -4.83
C HIS A 92 31.05 -13.56 -4.01
N GLN A 93 31.07 -13.63 -2.68
CA GLN A 93 30.24 -12.79 -1.81
C GLN A 93 31.04 -12.05 -0.73
N TRP A 94 32.37 -12.15 -0.77
CA TRP A 94 33.23 -11.54 0.23
C TRP A 94 33.65 -10.13 -0.17
N VAL A 95 33.36 -9.15 0.70
CA VAL A 95 33.38 -7.72 0.36
C VAL A 95 34.77 -7.20 0.01
N ILE A 96 35.76 -7.46 0.86
CA ILE A 96 37.09 -6.84 0.75
C ILE A 96 37.79 -7.32 -0.53
N GLY A 97 37.84 -8.62 -0.78
CA GLY A 97 38.47 -9.18 -1.98
C GLY A 97 37.77 -8.78 -3.28
N GLU A 98 36.43 -8.75 -3.30
CA GLU A 98 35.69 -8.32 -4.49
C GLU A 98 35.87 -6.82 -4.75
N ILE A 99 36.02 -5.98 -3.72
CA ILE A 99 36.37 -4.57 -3.88
C ILE A 99 37.77 -4.42 -4.51
N LEU A 100 38.79 -5.09 -3.95
CA LEU A 100 40.15 -5.05 -4.48
C LEU A 100 40.19 -5.45 -5.96
N LYS A 101 39.56 -6.59 -6.27
CA LYS A 101 39.42 -7.08 -7.64
C LYS A 101 38.70 -6.09 -8.55
N LYS A 102 37.62 -5.45 -8.07
CA LYS A 102 36.86 -4.48 -8.86
C LYS A 102 37.67 -3.23 -9.19
N ILE A 103 38.49 -2.75 -8.25
CA ILE A 103 39.40 -1.62 -8.47
C ILE A 103 40.46 -1.98 -9.52
N GLU A 104 40.99 -3.21 -9.45
CA GLU A 104 41.96 -3.75 -10.41
C GLU A 104 41.38 -3.89 -11.82
N ASP A 105 40.29 -4.64 -11.95
CA ASP A 105 39.66 -4.96 -13.24
C ASP A 105 39.23 -3.71 -14.02
N GLU A 106 38.83 -2.65 -13.32
CA GLU A 106 38.31 -1.41 -13.89
C GLU A 106 39.36 -0.27 -13.92
N GLY A 107 40.58 -0.53 -13.41
CA GLY A 107 41.69 0.43 -13.43
C GLY A 107 41.41 1.72 -12.65
N LEU A 108 40.74 1.64 -11.51
CA LEU A 108 40.29 2.80 -10.73
C LEU A 108 41.41 3.49 -9.91
N PHE A 109 42.63 2.96 -9.94
CA PHE A 109 43.82 3.50 -9.25
C PHE A 109 44.23 4.92 -9.66
N LYS A 110 43.68 5.42 -10.77
CA LYS A 110 43.97 6.78 -11.24
C LYS A 110 43.48 7.86 -10.27
N ASP A 111 42.52 7.52 -9.43
CA ASP A 111 42.04 8.40 -8.36
C ASP A 111 42.79 8.10 -7.06
N GLU A 112 43.48 9.10 -6.51
CA GLU A 112 44.34 8.92 -5.32
C GLU A 112 43.55 8.48 -4.08
N ASP A 113 42.31 8.93 -3.90
CA ASP A 113 41.48 8.50 -2.77
C ASP A 113 41.12 7.03 -2.88
N VAL A 114 40.79 6.55 -4.09
CA VAL A 114 40.49 5.13 -4.35
C VAL A 114 41.74 4.27 -4.19
N LYS A 115 42.90 4.78 -4.61
CA LYS A 115 44.19 4.11 -4.42
C LYS A 115 44.52 3.95 -2.93
N ASN A 116 44.34 5.01 -2.12
CA ASN A 116 44.54 4.93 -0.67
C ASN A 116 43.60 3.89 -0.02
N LEU A 117 42.33 3.85 -0.43
CA LEU A 117 41.41 2.79 0.02
C LEU A 117 41.92 1.39 -0.37
N TYR A 118 42.39 1.22 -1.60
CA TYR A 118 42.92 -0.04 -2.09
C TYR A 118 44.12 -0.52 -1.25
N GLU A 119 45.06 0.37 -0.94
CA GLU A 119 46.22 0.04 -0.11
C GLU A 119 45.82 -0.42 1.30
N VAL A 120 44.89 0.30 1.96
CA VAL A 120 44.39 -0.07 3.29
C VAL A 120 43.64 -1.40 3.25
N LEU A 121 42.79 -1.63 2.25
CA LEU A 121 42.07 -2.89 2.08
C LEU A 121 43.02 -4.05 1.73
N GLY A 122 44.09 -3.78 0.99
CA GLY A 122 45.14 -4.74 0.66
C GLY A 122 45.89 -5.20 1.91
N GLU A 123 46.35 -4.27 2.75
CA GLU A 123 47.00 -4.57 4.03
C GLU A 123 46.06 -5.36 4.96
N LEU A 124 44.79 -4.94 5.04
CA LEU A 124 43.77 -5.63 5.83
C LEU A 124 43.56 -7.07 5.33
N ASN A 125 43.45 -7.26 4.00
CA ASN A 125 43.33 -8.59 3.38
C ASN A 125 44.54 -9.47 3.74
N GLU A 126 45.75 -8.95 3.56
CA GLU A 126 46.98 -9.69 3.84
C GLU A 126 47.09 -10.12 5.30
N LYS A 127 46.83 -9.21 6.24
CA LYS A 127 47.00 -9.46 7.68
C LYS A 127 45.93 -10.38 8.27
N PHE A 128 44.68 -10.25 7.83
CA PHE A 128 43.56 -10.96 8.45
C PHE A 128 43.06 -12.15 7.64
N PHE A 129 43.09 -12.11 6.31
CA PHE A 129 42.38 -13.09 5.49
C PHE A 129 43.30 -14.13 4.80
N SER A 130 44.62 -13.94 4.84
CA SER A 130 45.59 -14.91 4.28
C SER A 130 45.62 -16.27 5.00
N ASN A 131 45.35 -16.31 6.31
CA ASN A 131 45.57 -17.49 7.15
C ASN A 131 44.32 -18.37 7.40
N LYS A 132 43.23 -18.17 6.64
CA LYS A 132 41.95 -18.93 6.77
C LYS A 132 41.41 -19.03 8.20
N GLU A 133 41.61 -17.99 9.02
CA GLU A 133 41.02 -17.94 10.36
C GLU A 133 39.49 -17.82 10.31
N ASN A 134 38.82 -18.39 11.32
CA ASN A 134 37.36 -18.33 11.44
C ASN A 134 36.93 -17.03 12.16
N TRP A 135 37.03 -15.91 11.46
CA TRP A 135 36.61 -14.60 11.96
C TRP A 135 35.12 -14.49 12.35
N PRO A 136 34.16 -15.16 11.66
CA PRO A 136 32.77 -15.18 12.10
C PRO A 136 32.60 -15.69 13.54
N SER A 137 33.31 -16.76 13.92
CA SER A 137 33.27 -17.28 15.29
C SER A 137 33.93 -16.34 16.31
N LYS A 138 34.98 -15.60 15.92
CA LYS A 138 35.59 -14.57 16.79
C LYS A 138 34.62 -13.41 17.04
N LEU A 139 33.91 -12.94 16.01
CA LEU A 139 32.87 -11.92 16.15
C LEU A 139 31.75 -12.38 17.10
N GLU A 140 31.30 -13.63 16.99
CA GLU A 140 30.30 -14.19 17.91
C GLU A 140 30.77 -14.20 19.37
N GLY A 141 32.07 -14.41 19.62
CA GLY A 141 32.68 -14.27 20.95
C GLY A 141 32.60 -12.83 21.48
N LEU A 142 33.06 -11.86 20.68
CA LEU A 142 33.03 -10.44 21.05
C LEU A 142 31.61 -9.91 21.33
N LEU A 143 30.63 -10.39 20.57
CA LEU A 143 29.23 -10.03 20.79
C LEU A 143 28.72 -10.53 22.15
N LYS A 144 29.08 -11.76 22.53
CA LYS A 144 28.72 -12.33 23.84
C LYS A 144 29.39 -11.58 24.98
N GLU A 145 30.67 -11.24 24.84
CA GLU A 145 31.41 -10.46 25.84
C GLU A 145 30.78 -9.08 26.08
N LYS A 146 30.29 -8.43 25.03
CA LYS A 146 29.56 -7.15 25.12
C LYS A 146 28.07 -7.29 25.47
N GLY A 147 27.57 -8.51 25.69
CA GLY A 147 26.16 -8.77 26.00
C GLY A 147 25.18 -8.43 24.87
N LEU A 148 25.66 -8.33 23.62
CA LEU A 148 24.86 -7.97 22.44
C LEU A 148 24.28 -9.21 21.76
N LYS A 149 23.00 -9.16 21.38
CA LYS A 149 22.37 -10.22 20.59
C LYS A 149 22.36 -9.83 19.11
N ASN A 150 22.59 -10.79 18.20
CA ASN A 150 22.53 -10.54 16.75
C ASN A 150 21.21 -9.90 16.30
N LYS A 151 20.09 -10.17 16.98
CA LYS A 151 18.78 -9.56 16.67
C LYS A 151 18.71 -8.06 16.97
N GLU A 152 19.61 -7.53 17.78
CA GLU A 152 19.70 -6.11 18.15
C GLU A 152 20.58 -5.32 17.17
N LEU A 153 21.34 -6.00 16.31
CA LEU A 153 22.21 -5.39 15.31
C LEU A 153 21.52 -5.35 13.95
N ALA A 154 21.33 -4.15 13.40
CA ALA A 154 20.79 -3.97 12.06
C ALA A 154 21.87 -4.12 11.00
N LEU A 155 23.04 -3.54 11.28
CA LEU A 155 24.10 -3.36 10.32
C LEU A 155 25.47 -3.60 10.95
N TYR A 156 26.41 -3.97 10.11
CA TYR A 156 27.82 -4.12 10.41
C TYR A 156 28.60 -3.26 9.42
N THR A 157 29.61 -2.54 9.90
CA THR A 157 30.49 -1.72 9.06
C THR A 157 31.96 -2.01 9.35
N VAL A 158 32.84 -1.69 8.40
CA VAL A 158 34.28 -1.96 8.49
C VAL A 158 35.04 -0.70 8.93
N SER A 159 35.86 -0.86 9.96
CA SER A 159 36.80 0.16 10.43
C SER A 159 38.18 -0.46 10.63
N VAL A 160 39.21 0.37 10.56
CA VAL A 160 40.61 -0.06 10.68
C VAL A 160 41.27 0.77 11.76
N LYS A 161 42.10 0.13 12.60
CA LYS A 161 42.87 0.82 13.63
C LYS A 161 44.36 0.70 13.35
N ARG A 162 45.06 1.85 13.38
CA ARG A 162 46.50 1.96 13.15
C ARG A 162 47.05 3.07 14.04
N ASN A 163 48.12 2.81 14.78
CA ASN A 163 48.72 3.71 15.76
C ASN A 163 47.68 4.28 16.75
N ASP A 164 46.77 3.43 17.22
CA ASP A 164 45.62 3.78 18.08
C ASP A 164 44.56 4.73 17.46
N GLU A 165 44.70 5.14 16.20
CA GLU A 165 43.69 5.90 15.46
C GLU A 165 42.75 4.97 14.70
N ILE A 166 41.43 5.24 14.77
CA ILE A 166 40.41 4.47 14.06
C ILE A 166 39.98 5.22 12.80
N MET A 167 40.08 4.54 11.66
CA MET A 167 39.58 4.98 10.36
C MET A 167 38.33 4.18 9.99
N ASP A 168 37.18 4.86 9.91
CA ASP A 168 35.94 4.28 9.40
C ASP A 168 35.98 4.24 7.87
N LEU A 169 36.20 3.06 7.29
CA LEU A 169 36.41 2.93 5.85
C LEU A 169 35.19 3.39 5.03
N ALA A 170 33.98 3.18 5.57
CA ALA A 170 32.73 3.61 4.95
C ALA A 170 32.61 5.15 4.81
N GLU A 171 33.37 5.91 5.60
CA GLU A 171 33.35 7.39 5.58
C GLU A 171 34.45 7.98 4.68
N THR A 172 35.36 7.15 4.19
CA THR A 172 36.47 7.62 3.33
C THR A 172 35.98 8.10 1.96
N ASN A 173 36.64 9.13 1.42
CA ASN A 173 36.37 9.61 0.06
C ASN A 173 36.59 8.52 -0.99
N GLY A 174 37.62 7.68 -0.80
CA GLY A 174 37.92 6.57 -1.70
C GLY A 174 36.75 5.59 -1.81
N TYR A 175 36.16 5.22 -0.68
CA TYR A 175 35.01 4.31 -0.68
C TYR A 175 33.76 4.97 -1.25
N ARG A 176 33.52 6.26 -0.95
CA ARG A 176 32.42 7.01 -1.56
C ARG A 176 32.53 7.06 -3.10
N LYS A 177 33.72 7.32 -3.65
CA LYS A 177 33.97 7.34 -5.10
C LYS A 177 33.81 5.95 -5.73
N LEU A 178 34.34 4.90 -5.09
CA LEU A 178 34.13 3.53 -5.52
C LEU A 178 32.64 3.18 -5.57
N LEU A 179 31.89 3.52 -4.51
CA LEU A 179 30.48 3.21 -4.41
C LEU A 179 29.67 3.99 -5.47
N TYR A 180 30.04 5.24 -5.74
CA TYR A 180 29.50 6.03 -6.85
C TYR A 180 29.70 5.33 -8.20
N TYR A 181 30.94 4.89 -8.48
CA TYR A 181 31.25 4.14 -9.70
C TYR A 181 30.38 2.88 -9.82
N VAL A 182 30.33 2.06 -8.76
CA VAL A 182 29.57 0.81 -8.72
C VAL A 182 28.08 1.06 -8.97
N LEU A 183 27.49 2.08 -8.34
CA LEU A 183 26.05 2.34 -8.43
C LEU A 183 25.65 2.98 -9.76
N TYR A 184 26.46 3.88 -10.32
CA TYR A 184 26.05 4.72 -11.44
C TYR A 184 26.83 4.45 -12.72
N GLU A 185 28.15 4.37 -12.67
CA GLU A 185 28.99 4.35 -13.86
C GLU A 185 29.31 2.96 -14.40
N SER A 186 29.23 1.96 -13.54
CA SER A 186 29.54 0.59 -13.91
C SER A 186 28.66 0.12 -15.06
N GLY A 187 29.28 -0.56 -16.02
CA GLY A 187 28.59 -1.12 -17.18
C GLY A 187 29.20 -0.69 -18.50
N PHE A 188 28.66 -1.26 -19.57
CA PHE A 188 29.17 -1.08 -20.91
C PHE A 188 28.68 0.24 -21.51
N LYS A 189 29.61 1.18 -21.74
CA LYS A 189 29.31 2.52 -22.26
C LYS A 189 29.45 2.62 -23.79
N ARG A 190 28.53 3.34 -24.44
CA ARG A 190 28.49 3.58 -25.90
C ARG A 190 28.01 4.99 -26.19
N VAL A 191 28.35 5.51 -27.37
CA VAL A 191 27.70 6.72 -27.88
C VAL A 191 26.30 6.36 -28.36
N GLY A 192 25.29 7.11 -27.93
CA GLY A 192 23.91 6.92 -28.33
C GLY A 192 23.00 8.03 -27.78
N ARG A 193 21.72 7.97 -28.14
CA ARG A 193 20.72 8.91 -27.63
C ARG A 193 20.16 8.42 -26.30
N CYS A 194 20.27 9.21 -25.25
CA CYS A 194 19.70 8.89 -23.94
C CYS A 194 18.16 8.92 -24.03
N HIS A 195 17.47 7.85 -23.63
CA HIS A 195 16.00 7.77 -23.67
C HIS A 195 15.29 8.61 -22.59
N ILE A 196 16.05 9.24 -21.69
CA ILE A 196 15.49 10.04 -20.61
C ILE A 196 15.66 11.54 -20.89
N CYS A 197 16.85 12.01 -21.28
CA CYS A 197 17.07 13.43 -21.60
C CYS A 197 17.04 13.74 -23.10
N GLY A 198 17.06 12.73 -23.98
CA GLY A 198 17.03 12.92 -25.44
C GLY A 198 18.35 13.34 -26.09
N GLU A 199 19.40 13.63 -25.30
CA GLU A 199 20.71 14.05 -25.80
C GLU A 199 21.54 12.88 -26.35
N GLU A 200 22.32 13.14 -27.41
CA GLU A 200 23.35 12.23 -27.92
C GLU A 200 24.64 12.39 -27.12
N LYS A 201 25.00 11.36 -26.36
CA LYS A 201 26.19 11.33 -25.50
C LYS A 201 26.58 9.90 -25.13
N GLU A 202 27.53 9.75 -24.24
CA GLU A 202 27.87 8.45 -23.66
C GLU A 202 26.71 7.93 -22.79
N VAL A 203 26.22 6.75 -23.14
CA VAL A 203 25.09 6.05 -22.51
C VAL A 203 25.48 4.65 -22.07
N LEU A 204 24.81 4.16 -21.03
CA LEU A 204 24.89 2.80 -20.55
C LEU A 204 23.95 1.92 -21.39
N ALA A 205 24.52 0.98 -22.15
CA ALA A 205 23.75 0.00 -22.92
C ALA A 205 22.98 -0.97 -22.01
N ASP A 206 23.51 -1.19 -20.80
CA ASP A 206 22.80 -1.81 -19.68
C ASP A 206 22.89 -0.86 -18.48
N PRO A 207 21.80 -0.13 -18.15
CA PRO A 207 21.81 0.76 -17.00
C PRO A 207 22.00 0.05 -15.66
N SER A 208 21.78 -1.27 -15.58
CA SER A 208 21.94 -2.08 -14.37
C SER A 208 21.29 -1.45 -13.15
N TYR A 209 20.00 -1.10 -13.29
CA TYR A 209 19.24 -0.47 -12.22
C TYR A 209 19.24 -1.30 -10.93
N PRO A 210 19.11 -0.66 -9.76
CA PRO A 210 19.07 -1.36 -8.49
C PRO A 210 18.00 -2.45 -8.48
N GLU A 211 18.41 -3.66 -8.12
CA GLU A 211 17.54 -4.83 -8.10
C GLU A 211 16.38 -4.66 -7.12
N GLY A 212 15.21 -5.20 -7.50
CA GLY A 212 13.99 -5.12 -6.70
C GLY A 212 13.29 -3.75 -6.76
N THR A 213 13.85 -2.75 -7.44
CA THR A 213 13.25 -1.42 -7.56
C THR A 213 12.36 -1.30 -8.79
N LEU A 214 11.48 -0.29 -8.78
CA LEU A 214 10.57 0.01 -9.90
C LEU A 214 11.29 0.09 -11.25
N LEU A 215 12.53 0.60 -11.31
CA LEU A 215 13.26 0.76 -12.57
C LEU A 215 13.59 -0.57 -13.27
N LYS A 216 13.47 -1.71 -12.57
CA LYS A 216 13.60 -3.05 -13.17
C LYS A 216 12.44 -3.44 -14.10
N ILE A 217 11.39 -2.60 -14.24
CA ILE A 217 10.37 -2.76 -15.29
C ILE A 217 10.95 -2.62 -16.70
N TYR A 218 12.06 -1.88 -16.85
CA TYR A 218 12.81 -1.80 -18.10
C TYR A 218 13.65 -3.08 -18.28
N ASN A 219 13.03 -4.11 -18.85
CA ASN A 219 13.68 -5.39 -19.11
C ASN A 219 14.55 -5.31 -20.36
N ILE A 220 15.86 -5.45 -20.19
CA ILE A 220 16.86 -5.50 -21.27
C ILE A 220 17.69 -6.79 -21.25
N ASP A 221 17.44 -7.67 -20.26
CA ASP A 221 18.13 -8.94 -20.07
C ASP A 221 17.56 -10.06 -20.97
N LYS A 222 16.30 -9.94 -21.38
CA LYS A 222 15.60 -10.96 -22.17
C LYS A 222 15.43 -10.52 -23.62
N ILE A 223 15.78 -11.42 -24.54
CA ILE A 223 15.74 -11.20 -25.99
C ILE A 223 14.35 -10.74 -26.47
N GLY A 224 13.27 -11.27 -25.88
CA GLY A 224 11.90 -10.91 -26.25
C GLY A 224 11.49 -9.46 -25.94
N PHE A 225 12.30 -8.72 -25.17
CA PHE A 225 12.08 -7.30 -24.89
C PHE A 225 13.05 -6.38 -25.66
N LEU A 226 14.02 -6.96 -26.37
CA LEU A 226 14.97 -6.19 -27.17
C LEU A 226 14.40 -5.85 -28.54
N SER A 227 14.74 -4.66 -29.03
CA SER A 227 14.44 -4.23 -30.41
C SER A 227 14.99 -5.26 -31.40
N ASN A 228 14.23 -5.57 -32.45
CA ASN A 228 14.54 -6.61 -33.44
C ASN A 228 14.73 -8.03 -32.88
N ILE A 229 14.45 -8.29 -31.59
CA ILE A 229 14.55 -9.62 -30.96
C ILE A 229 15.99 -10.19 -31.10
N THR A 230 17.01 -9.32 -31.04
CA THR A 230 18.42 -9.73 -31.07
C THR A 230 19.23 -9.06 -29.96
N LYS A 231 20.36 -9.66 -29.59
CA LYS A 231 21.33 -9.08 -28.64
C LYS A 231 22.40 -8.22 -29.32
N SER A 232 22.14 -7.72 -30.53
CA SER A 232 23.08 -6.82 -31.21
C SER A 232 23.22 -5.50 -30.44
N THR A 233 24.37 -4.85 -30.54
CA THR A 233 24.60 -3.54 -29.90
C THR A 233 23.57 -2.51 -30.37
N ASP A 234 23.24 -2.50 -31.67
CA ASP A 234 22.20 -1.64 -32.24
C ASP A 234 20.82 -1.90 -31.61
N SER A 235 20.45 -3.17 -31.47
CA SER A 235 19.20 -3.56 -30.78
C SER A 235 19.14 -3.08 -29.34
N MET A 236 20.23 -3.19 -28.57
CA MET A 236 20.29 -2.70 -27.19
C MET A 236 20.15 -1.17 -27.15
N LEU A 237 20.88 -0.46 -28.02
CA LEU A 237 20.83 1.01 -28.13
C LEU A 237 19.45 1.55 -28.52
N LYS A 238 18.61 0.74 -29.19
CA LYS A 238 17.22 1.09 -29.55
C LYS A 238 16.18 0.71 -28.50
N THR A 239 16.54 -0.06 -27.48
CA THR A 239 15.59 -0.60 -26.50
C THR A 239 15.45 0.30 -25.27
N HIS A 240 16.51 0.40 -24.46
CA HIS A 240 16.52 1.27 -23.29
C HIS A 240 17.96 1.55 -22.86
N VAL A 241 18.42 2.75 -23.17
CA VAL A 241 19.77 3.24 -22.80
C VAL A 241 19.68 4.65 -22.25
N ILE A 242 20.52 4.92 -21.26
CA ILE A 242 20.49 6.18 -20.51
C ILE A 242 21.90 6.66 -20.20
N CYS A 243 22.13 7.96 -20.08
CA CYS A 243 23.39 8.48 -19.57
C CYS A 243 23.52 8.28 -18.05
N VAL A 244 24.76 8.33 -17.55
CA VAL A 244 25.08 8.23 -16.11
C VAL A 244 24.31 9.27 -15.29
N GLU A 245 24.21 10.50 -15.79
CA GLU A 245 23.51 11.60 -15.12
C GLU A 245 22.01 11.32 -14.94
N CYS A 246 21.32 10.84 -15.98
CA CYS A 246 19.91 10.47 -15.89
C CYS A 246 19.69 9.24 -15.00
N LYS A 247 20.60 8.26 -15.06
CA LYS A 247 20.58 7.11 -14.15
C LYS A 247 20.64 7.58 -12.70
N ARG A 248 21.57 8.48 -12.40
CA ARG A 248 21.77 9.04 -11.06
C ARG A 248 20.52 9.76 -10.57
N LYS A 249 19.96 10.68 -11.37
CA LYS A 249 18.70 11.37 -11.07
C LYS A 249 17.56 10.38 -10.78
N LEU A 250 17.34 9.40 -11.65
CA LEU A 250 16.27 8.41 -11.46
C LEU A 250 16.45 7.55 -10.21
N VAL A 251 17.66 7.07 -9.94
CA VAL A 251 17.95 6.24 -8.77
C VAL A 251 17.83 7.03 -7.47
N SER A 252 18.32 8.28 -7.45
CA SER A 252 18.20 9.17 -6.29
C SER A 252 16.74 9.54 -5.99
N GLY A 253 15.98 9.93 -7.01
CA GLY A 253 14.56 10.26 -6.83
C GLY A 253 13.72 9.05 -6.43
N LEU A 254 14.00 7.87 -7.00
CA LEU A 254 13.30 6.64 -6.59
C LEU A 254 13.65 6.24 -5.16
N ASN A 255 14.89 6.45 -4.73
CA ASN A 255 15.29 6.18 -3.35
C ASN A 255 14.46 7.01 -2.35
N LEU A 256 14.21 8.30 -2.65
CA LEU A 256 13.31 9.11 -1.82
C LEU A 256 11.88 8.54 -1.78
N VAL A 257 11.33 8.18 -2.94
CA VAL A 257 9.98 7.62 -3.04
C VAL A 257 9.87 6.33 -2.22
N GLU A 258 10.81 5.40 -2.41
CA GLU A 258 10.80 4.10 -1.73
C GLU A 258 11.00 4.20 -0.21
N ARG A 259 11.69 5.24 0.27
CA ARG A 259 11.92 5.46 1.70
C ARG A 259 10.77 6.20 2.39
N HIS A 260 10.29 7.27 1.77
CA HIS A 260 9.46 8.26 2.45
C HIS A 260 8.04 8.38 1.88
N LEU A 261 7.77 7.84 0.70
CA LEU A 261 6.49 7.99 0.01
C LEU A 261 5.90 6.63 -0.35
N ARG A 262 5.85 5.74 0.65
CA ARG A 262 5.26 4.40 0.55
C ARG A 262 4.05 4.32 1.45
N SER A 263 3.03 3.62 0.98
CA SER A 263 1.84 3.32 1.76
C SER A 263 1.32 1.93 1.38
N ARG A 264 0.19 1.55 1.96
CA ARG A 264 -0.52 0.34 1.60
C ARG A 264 -2.02 0.64 1.50
N ILE A 265 -2.78 -0.30 0.94
CA ILE A 265 -4.24 -0.38 1.07
C ILE A 265 -4.53 -1.87 1.23
N GLY A 266 -4.93 -2.29 2.44
CA GLY A 266 -4.89 -3.70 2.81
C GLY A 266 -3.50 -4.30 2.58
N ASP A 267 -3.45 -5.35 1.75
CA ASP A 267 -2.22 -6.05 1.38
C ASP A 267 -1.51 -5.45 0.15
N ILE A 268 -2.10 -4.45 -0.49
CA ILE A 268 -1.57 -3.83 -1.71
C ILE A 268 -0.57 -2.76 -1.33
N ARG A 269 0.64 -2.82 -1.88
CA ARG A 269 1.68 -1.80 -1.69
C ARG A 269 1.52 -0.68 -2.71
N VAL A 270 1.70 0.56 -2.25
CA VAL A 270 1.56 1.76 -3.08
C VAL A 270 2.80 2.63 -2.91
N LEU A 271 3.41 3.04 -4.02
CA LEU A 271 4.39 4.13 -4.05
C LEU A 271 3.69 5.41 -4.51
N ILE A 272 3.93 6.51 -3.80
CA ILE A 272 3.34 7.82 -4.07
C ILE A 272 4.42 8.69 -4.71
N VAL A 273 4.21 9.09 -5.97
CA VAL A 273 5.17 9.89 -6.74
C VAL A 273 4.58 11.27 -7.02
N PRO A 274 4.93 12.31 -6.24
CA PRO A 274 4.46 13.66 -6.47
C PRO A 274 5.02 14.20 -7.78
N LYS A 275 4.17 14.86 -8.57
CA LYS A 275 4.59 15.60 -9.76
C LYS A 275 5.00 17.01 -9.32
N LEU A 276 6.28 17.33 -9.45
CA LEU A 276 6.75 18.67 -9.13
C LEU A 276 6.31 19.65 -10.22
N LEU A 277 6.09 20.90 -9.84
CA LEU A 277 5.61 21.94 -10.78
C LEU A 277 6.75 22.74 -11.41
N GLY A 278 7.97 22.19 -11.42
CA GLY A 278 9.16 22.86 -11.97
C GLY A 278 9.59 24.14 -11.24
N MET A 279 8.94 24.51 -10.13
CA MET A 279 9.34 25.64 -9.30
C MET A 279 10.44 25.20 -8.34
N ARG A 280 11.46 26.05 -8.10
CA ARG A 280 12.42 25.83 -7.00
C ARG A 280 11.63 25.62 -5.72
N ILE A 281 11.74 24.42 -5.13
CA ILE A 281 11.08 24.10 -3.87
C ILE A 281 11.70 25.01 -2.82
N LYS A 282 10.95 26.01 -2.35
CA LYS A 282 11.35 26.80 -1.19
C LYS A 282 11.10 26.01 0.09
N GLY A 283 12.03 25.99 1.03
CA GLY A 283 11.89 25.25 2.30
C GLY A 283 12.25 23.76 2.19
N ASN A 284 12.01 23.00 3.26
CA ASN A 284 12.49 21.64 3.43
C ASN A 284 11.70 20.63 2.57
N LEU A 285 12.34 20.00 1.57
CA LEU A 285 11.73 18.95 0.74
C LEU A 285 11.16 17.81 1.60
N MET A 286 11.85 17.41 2.66
CA MET A 286 11.43 16.26 3.48
C MET A 286 10.11 16.51 4.20
N GLU A 287 9.91 17.71 4.74
CA GLU A 287 8.65 18.11 5.37
C GLU A 287 7.50 18.10 4.35
N LYS A 288 7.77 18.56 3.13
CA LYS A 288 6.82 18.56 2.02
C LYS A 288 6.44 17.15 1.58
N LEU A 289 7.42 16.25 1.45
CA LEU A 289 7.18 14.85 1.13
C LEU A 289 6.35 14.15 2.23
N GLN A 290 6.66 14.41 3.50
CA GLN A 290 5.88 13.90 4.62
C GLN A 290 4.43 14.41 4.61
N ALA A 291 4.20 15.66 4.21
CA ALA A 291 2.84 16.17 4.07
C ALA A 291 2.04 15.37 3.03
N VAL A 292 2.63 15.11 1.85
CA VAL A 292 1.99 14.31 0.80
C VAL A 292 1.70 12.89 1.25
N GLU A 293 2.66 12.24 1.93
CA GLU A 293 2.45 10.91 2.50
C GLU A 293 1.27 10.92 3.49
N LYS A 294 1.23 11.90 4.40
CA LYS A 294 0.14 12.05 5.38
C LYS A 294 -1.22 12.32 4.73
N ALA A 295 -1.31 13.11 3.67
CA ALA A 295 -2.57 13.31 2.96
C ALA A 295 -3.10 12.02 2.34
N PHE A 296 -2.23 11.24 1.71
CA PHE A 296 -2.65 9.95 1.18
C PHE A 296 -3.00 8.98 2.30
N GLY A 297 -2.23 8.98 3.40
CA GLY A 297 -2.53 8.23 4.62
C GLY A 297 -3.92 8.56 5.18
N ALA A 298 -4.31 9.84 5.18
CA ALA A 298 -5.61 10.30 5.61
C ALA A 298 -6.78 9.65 4.83
N LEU A 299 -6.62 9.53 3.52
CA LEU A 299 -7.59 8.85 2.66
C LEU A 299 -7.55 7.32 2.82
N ALA A 300 -6.36 6.75 3.03
CA ALA A 300 -6.17 5.31 3.07
C ALA A 300 -6.61 4.68 4.41
N TYR A 301 -6.32 5.33 5.54
CA TYR A 301 -6.34 4.69 6.87
C TYR A 301 -6.94 5.49 8.01
N THR A 302 -6.77 6.82 7.99
CA THR A 302 -6.84 7.63 9.19
C THR A 302 -8.24 7.74 9.78
N THR A 303 -8.29 7.89 11.11
CA THR A 303 -9.50 8.21 11.86
C THR A 303 -10.02 9.60 11.50
N ILE A 304 -11.28 9.85 11.80
CA ILE A 304 -11.93 11.12 11.46
C ILE A 304 -11.21 12.32 12.13
N GLU A 305 -10.80 12.16 13.39
CA GLU A 305 -10.20 13.23 14.21
C GLU A 305 -8.77 13.60 13.81
N GLU A 306 -7.96 12.61 13.43
CA GLU A 306 -6.58 12.85 12.96
C GLU A 306 -6.59 13.55 11.59
N THR A 307 -7.60 13.26 10.78
CA THR A 307 -7.74 13.80 9.43
C THR A 307 -8.07 15.29 9.41
N GLU A 308 -8.94 15.76 10.31
CA GLU A 308 -9.26 17.19 10.42
C GLU A 308 -8.02 18.02 10.79
N LYS A 309 -7.22 17.53 11.74
CA LYS A 309 -5.93 18.15 12.12
C LYS A 309 -4.92 18.18 10.96
N ILE A 310 -4.90 17.14 10.13
CA ILE A 310 -4.05 17.09 8.93
C ILE A 310 -4.48 18.18 7.95
N PHE A 311 -5.79 18.32 7.69
CA PHE A 311 -6.28 19.28 6.70
C PHE A 311 -6.30 20.74 7.14
N GLU A 312 -6.45 21.02 8.44
CA GLU A 312 -6.24 22.36 9.01
C GLU A 312 -4.78 22.82 8.77
N ARG A 313 -3.81 21.94 9.04
CA ARG A 313 -2.39 22.18 8.70
C ARG A 313 -2.13 22.33 7.20
N TYR A 314 -2.90 21.65 6.35
CA TYR A 314 -2.85 21.87 4.90
C TYR A 314 -3.27 23.29 4.52
N GLN A 315 -4.32 23.85 5.15
CA GLN A 315 -4.74 25.22 4.87
C GLN A 315 -3.69 26.25 5.27
N GLU A 316 -2.94 25.99 6.35
CA GLU A 316 -1.78 26.81 6.73
C GLU A 316 -0.66 26.77 5.66
N LEU A 317 -0.46 25.62 4.99
CA LEU A 317 0.48 25.47 3.87
C LEU A 317 0.01 26.15 2.56
N TYR A 318 -1.30 26.24 2.31
CA TYR A 318 -1.87 26.93 1.15
C TYR A 318 -2.04 28.45 1.37
N GLY A 319 -1.86 28.94 2.59
CA GLY A 319 -2.20 30.31 3.00
C GLY A 319 -1.21 31.41 2.57
N SER A 320 -0.03 31.10 2.05
CA SER A 320 0.93 32.13 1.63
C SER A 320 1.96 31.74 0.56
N GLU A 321 2.10 30.46 0.20
CA GLU A 321 3.03 30.02 -0.85
C GLU A 321 2.37 29.05 -1.85
N LEU A 322 2.80 29.11 -3.12
CA LEU A 322 2.39 28.16 -4.16
C LEU A 322 2.79 26.71 -3.75
N PRO A 323 1.90 25.72 -3.89
CA PRO A 323 2.16 24.36 -3.43
C PRO A 323 3.22 23.68 -4.30
N PHE A 324 4.07 22.87 -3.66
CA PHE A 324 5.17 22.18 -4.35
C PHE A 324 4.70 21.08 -5.31
N THR A 325 3.48 20.58 -5.10
CA THR A 325 2.81 19.60 -5.94
C THR A 325 1.31 19.81 -5.88
N TYR A 326 0.63 19.59 -7.01
CA TYR A 326 -0.83 19.45 -7.08
C TYR A 326 -1.27 18.01 -7.37
N PHE A 327 -0.38 17.20 -7.93
CA PHE A 327 -0.72 15.89 -8.47
C PHE A 327 0.22 14.82 -7.95
N ILE A 328 -0.32 13.64 -7.66
CA ILE A 328 0.46 12.45 -7.34
C ILE A 328 0.20 11.36 -8.38
N ASN A 329 1.21 10.53 -8.63
CA ASN A 329 1.06 9.27 -9.34
C ASN A 329 1.17 8.14 -8.30
N LEU A 330 0.28 7.17 -8.37
CA LEU A 330 0.25 6.03 -7.47
C LEU A 330 0.65 4.78 -8.23
N ILE A 331 1.69 4.11 -7.76
CA ILE A 331 2.20 2.89 -8.37
C ILE A 331 1.90 1.74 -7.43
N PHE A 332 1.08 0.81 -7.89
CA PHE A 332 0.70 -0.39 -7.15
C PHE A 332 1.69 -1.51 -7.50
N GLY A 333 2.34 -2.04 -6.49
CA GLY A 333 3.35 -3.08 -6.65
C GLY A 333 4.45 -3.00 -5.61
N GLY A 334 5.42 -3.91 -5.69
CA GLY A 334 6.51 -3.93 -4.74
C GLY A 334 7.69 -4.81 -5.12
N PRO A 335 8.77 -4.75 -4.34
CA PRO A 335 9.97 -5.55 -4.57
C PRO A 335 9.70 -7.05 -4.43
N LYS A 336 10.24 -7.83 -5.37
CA LYS A 336 10.23 -9.30 -5.40
C LYS A 336 11.61 -9.84 -5.76
N LYS A 337 12.44 -10.04 -4.73
CA LYS A 337 13.87 -10.39 -4.86
C LYS A 337 14.61 -9.41 -5.79
N SER A 338 14.91 -9.81 -7.03
CA SER A 338 15.58 -9.00 -8.05
C SER A 338 14.63 -8.21 -8.96
N SER A 339 13.34 -8.54 -8.95
CA SER A 339 12.34 -7.91 -9.81
C SER A 339 11.40 -6.99 -9.03
N PHE A 340 10.66 -6.14 -9.73
CA PHE A 340 9.54 -5.40 -9.18
C PHE A 340 8.23 -6.02 -9.69
N GLU A 341 7.35 -6.42 -8.78
CA GLU A 341 6.02 -6.97 -9.09
C GLU A 341 5.06 -5.80 -9.31
N TYR A 342 5.01 -5.30 -10.53
CA TYR A 342 4.10 -4.24 -10.95
C TYR A 342 2.66 -4.76 -11.04
N GLN A 343 1.72 -4.03 -10.42
CA GLN A 343 0.29 -4.37 -10.41
C GLN A 343 -0.56 -3.33 -11.14
N GLY A 344 -0.20 -2.04 -11.08
CA GLY A 344 -0.94 -0.98 -11.74
C GLY A 344 -0.38 0.43 -11.49
N LEU A 345 -0.90 1.41 -12.23
CA LEU A 345 -0.53 2.82 -12.11
C LEU A 345 -1.79 3.67 -12.25
N ILE A 346 -1.99 4.60 -11.32
CA ILE A 346 -2.99 5.67 -11.40
C ILE A 346 -2.23 6.99 -11.46
N GLN A 347 -2.40 7.75 -12.55
CA GLN A 347 -1.61 8.96 -12.79
C GLN A 347 -2.40 10.23 -12.52
N ASN A 348 -1.68 11.30 -12.19
CA ASN A 348 -2.21 12.66 -12.10
C ASN A 348 -3.42 12.79 -11.16
N VAL A 349 -3.38 12.14 -10.00
CA VAL A 349 -4.41 12.27 -8.97
C VAL A 349 -4.26 13.63 -8.28
N PRO A 350 -5.26 14.54 -8.35
CA PRO A 350 -5.17 15.83 -7.68
C PRO A 350 -5.23 15.68 -6.15
N LEU A 351 -4.43 16.45 -5.40
CA LEU A 351 -4.53 16.48 -3.93
C LEU A 351 -5.88 17.04 -3.46
N THR A 352 -6.51 17.93 -4.24
CA THR A 352 -7.87 18.42 -3.98
C THR A 352 -8.91 17.31 -4.05
N ARG A 353 -8.71 16.33 -4.95
CA ARG A 353 -9.58 15.15 -5.06
C ARG A 353 -9.44 14.25 -3.84
N ILE A 354 -8.22 14.06 -3.32
CA ILE A 354 -7.99 13.34 -2.06
C ILE A 354 -8.78 14.00 -0.92
N LYS A 355 -8.65 15.32 -0.77
CA LYS A 355 -9.39 16.09 0.24
C LYS A 355 -10.90 15.93 0.09
N GLU A 356 -11.42 16.07 -1.13
CA GLU A 356 -12.86 15.93 -1.42
C GLU A 356 -13.40 14.57 -0.97
N ILE A 357 -12.74 13.47 -1.39
CA ILE A 357 -13.17 12.11 -1.05
C ILE A 357 -13.13 11.92 0.46
N THR A 358 -12.05 12.34 1.11
CA THR A 358 -11.87 12.16 2.55
C THR A 358 -12.91 12.94 3.35
N CYS A 359 -13.18 14.20 3.01
CA CYS A 359 -14.20 15.01 3.69
C CYS A 359 -15.60 14.42 3.53
N LYS A 360 -16.00 14.03 2.31
CA LYS A 360 -17.31 13.39 2.07
C LYS A 360 -17.44 12.05 2.78
N SER A 361 -16.37 11.25 2.80
CA SER A 361 -16.32 9.99 3.56
C SER A 361 -16.60 10.22 5.04
N ILE A 362 -15.90 11.18 5.66
CA ILE A 362 -16.07 11.55 7.08
C ILE A 362 -17.50 12.01 7.37
N GLU A 363 -18.03 12.90 6.53
CA GLU A 363 -19.39 13.43 6.68
C GLU A 363 -20.43 12.30 6.69
N LEU A 364 -20.34 11.37 5.74
CA LEU A 364 -21.23 10.23 5.64
C LEU A 364 -21.10 9.29 6.84
N SER A 365 -19.86 8.98 7.27
CA SER A 365 -19.62 8.16 8.46
C SER A 365 -20.27 8.76 9.71
N ARG A 366 -20.17 10.08 9.91
CA ARG A 366 -20.81 10.79 11.03
C ARG A 366 -22.34 10.75 10.97
N LYS A 367 -22.92 10.98 9.79
CA LYS A 367 -24.38 10.90 9.58
C LYS A 367 -24.92 9.53 9.97
N VAL A 368 -24.30 8.45 9.50
CA VAL A 368 -24.75 7.08 9.83
C VAL A 368 -24.49 6.72 11.30
N ALA A 369 -23.36 7.15 11.86
CA ALA A 369 -23.06 6.94 13.27
C ALA A 369 -24.16 7.51 14.18
N GLY A 370 -24.66 8.71 13.87
CA GLY A 370 -25.81 9.32 14.56
C GLY A 370 -27.07 8.45 14.49
N LEU A 371 -27.39 7.89 13.33
CA LEU A 371 -28.55 7.00 13.15
C LEU A 371 -28.43 5.73 14.02
N PHE A 372 -27.25 5.12 14.10
CA PHE A 372 -27.06 3.87 14.85
C PHE A 372 -26.64 4.08 16.32
N ARG A 373 -26.42 5.34 16.75
CA ARG A 373 -25.88 5.71 18.08
C ARG A 373 -24.55 5.00 18.39
N GLU A 374 -23.72 4.85 17.37
CA GLU A 374 -22.40 4.23 17.46
C GLU A 374 -21.29 5.25 17.23
N ASN A 375 -20.04 4.88 17.52
CA ASN A 375 -18.87 5.68 17.14
C ASN A 375 -18.72 5.72 15.61
N SER A 376 -18.40 6.88 15.05
CA SER A 376 -18.20 7.09 13.61
C SER A 376 -17.08 6.27 12.99
N GLU A 377 -16.07 5.85 13.77
CA GLU A 377 -15.00 4.96 13.29
C GLU A 377 -15.54 3.60 12.83
N LYS A 378 -16.61 3.08 13.45
CA LYS A 378 -17.27 1.83 13.02
C LYS A 378 -17.89 1.96 11.62
N TRP A 379 -18.14 3.19 11.19
CA TRP A 379 -18.77 3.56 9.91
C TRP A 379 -17.78 4.15 8.91
N SER A 380 -16.48 4.09 9.20
CA SER A 380 -15.44 4.54 8.27
C SER A 380 -15.48 3.78 6.94
N ILE A 381 -15.29 4.53 5.85
CA ILE A 381 -15.22 4.06 4.45
C ILE A 381 -13.93 4.53 3.76
N SER A 382 -12.82 4.62 4.51
CA SER A 382 -11.48 4.83 3.95
C SER A 382 -11.13 3.77 2.90
N LEU A 383 -10.11 3.99 2.06
CA LEU A 383 -9.75 3.00 1.02
C LEU A 383 -9.43 1.62 1.61
N ASN A 384 -8.84 1.57 2.82
CA ASN A 384 -8.58 0.33 3.53
C ASN A 384 -9.87 -0.33 4.05
N GLU A 385 -10.84 0.44 4.54
CA GLU A 385 -12.13 -0.11 4.95
C GLU A 385 -12.96 -0.62 3.75
N ILE A 386 -12.87 0.06 2.60
CA ILE A 386 -13.44 -0.44 1.34
C ILE A 386 -12.77 -1.76 0.96
N TYR A 387 -11.44 -1.85 1.01
CA TYR A 387 -10.71 -3.10 0.74
C TYR A 387 -11.20 -4.28 1.60
N LYS A 388 -11.44 -4.04 2.89
CA LYS A 388 -11.88 -5.08 3.85
C LYS A 388 -13.28 -5.61 3.58
N ILE A 389 -14.16 -4.84 2.94
CA ILE A 389 -15.52 -5.29 2.61
C ILE A 389 -15.66 -5.72 1.15
N PHE A 390 -14.72 -5.35 0.27
CA PHE A 390 -14.77 -5.62 -1.17
C PHE A 390 -14.16 -6.99 -1.50
N PRO A 391 -14.97 -8.04 -1.77
CA PRO A 391 -14.42 -9.39 -1.89
C PRO A 391 -13.62 -9.54 -3.19
N LEU A 392 -12.35 -9.86 -3.04
CA LEU A 392 -11.40 -10.17 -4.11
C LEU A 392 -11.07 -11.64 -4.14
N ARG A 393 -11.02 -12.24 -5.33
CA ARG A 393 -10.74 -13.66 -5.49
C ARG A 393 -9.31 -13.97 -5.09
N ARG A 394 -9.16 -14.93 -4.19
CA ARG A 394 -7.90 -15.54 -3.77
C ARG A 394 -7.70 -16.83 -4.54
N PHE A 395 -6.50 -17.02 -5.08
CA PHE A 395 -6.13 -18.22 -5.82
C PHE A 395 -4.70 -18.62 -5.54
N ILE A 396 -4.38 -19.89 -5.75
CA ILE A 396 -3.02 -20.41 -5.58
C ILE A 396 -2.34 -20.45 -6.95
N SER A 397 -1.15 -19.87 -7.03
CA SER A 397 -0.29 -19.92 -8.21
C SER A 397 1.16 -19.97 -7.74
N ASP A 398 1.94 -20.91 -8.27
CA ASP A 398 3.33 -21.16 -7.88
C ASP A 398 3.49 -21.46 -6.37
N GLN A 399 2.58 -22.26 -5.80
CA GLN A 399 2.49 -22.56 -4.35
C GLN A 399 2.35 -21.31 -3.47
N LYS A 400 1.96 -20.17 -4.06
CA LYS A 400 1.74 -18.91 -3.36
C LYS A 400 0.32 -18.45 -3.55
N VAL A 401 -0.22 -17.91 -2.48
CA VAL A 401 -1.50 -17.21 -2.50
C VAL A 401 -1.33 -15.92 -3.29
N LYS A 402 -2.17 -15.73 -4.30
CA LYS A 402 -2.31 -14.49 -5.06
C LYS A 402 -3.77 -14.00 -4.94
N LEU A 403 -3.94 -12.70 -5.12
CA LEU A 403 -5.24 -12.04 -5.15
C LEU A 403 -5.46 -11.42 -6.53
N GLU A 404 -6.71 -11.45 -6.97
CA GLU A 404 -7.14 -10.78 -8.21
C GLU A 404 -7.36 -9.29 -7.93
N TRP A 405 -6.29 -8.50 -8.01
CA TRP A 405 -6.33 -7.08 -7.62
C TRP A 405 -7.04 -6.16 -8.61
N ARG A 406 -7.19 -6.57 -9.89
CA ARG A 406 -7.67 -5.70 -10.97
C ARG A 406 -9.03 -5.03 -10.68
N PRO A 407 -10.07 -5.76 -10.23
CA PRO A 407 -11.37 -5.12 -9.96
C PRO A 407 -11.31 -4.03 -8.90
N PHE A 408 -10.44 -4.19 -7.89
CA PHE A 408 -10.26 -3.16 -6.87
C PHE A 408 -9.41 -1.99 -7.37
N LEU A 409 -8.38 -2.24 -8.17
CA LEU A 409 -7.60 -1.18 -8.82
C LEU A 409 -8.44 -0.32 -9.78
N GLU A 410 -9.38 -0.93 -10.49
CA GLU A 410 -10.34 -0.22 -11.34
C GLU A 410 -11.27 0.68 -10.52
N LEU A 411 -11.79 0.18 -9.39
CA LEU A 411 -12.57 0.99 -8.45
C LEU A 411 -11.73 2.14 -7.86
N LEU A 412 -10.50 1.88 -7.43
CA LEU A 412 -9.59 2.92 -6.93
C LEU A 412 -9.31 3.98 -7.99
N ASN A 413 -9.08 3.58 -9.25
CA ASN A 413 -8.89 4.51 -10.36
C ASN A 413 -10.14 5.38 -10.56
N ALA A 414 -11.33 4.79 -10.52
CA ALA A 414 -12.58 5.53 -10.61
C ALA A 414 -12.72 6.57 -9.49
N ILE A 415 -12.50 6.15 -8.23
CA ILE A 415 -12.55 7.03 -7.05
C ILE A 415 -11.55 8.19 -7.18
N LEU A 416 -10.28 7.88 -7.44
CA LEU A 416 -9.16 8.82 -7.36
C LEU A 416 -9.06 9.76 -8.56
N VAL A 417 -9.44 9.30 -9.75
CA VAL A 417 -9.42 10.13 -10.98
C VAL A 417 -10.78 10.81 -11.21
N GLY A 418 -11.87 10.27 -10.64
CA GLY A 418 -13.22 10.75 -10.90
C GLY A 418 -13.76 10.28 -12.24
N THR A 419 -13.53 9.01 -12.59
CA THR A 419 -14.08 8.40 -13.80
C THR A 419 -15.33 7.57 -13.50
N PRO A 420 -16.28 7.42 -14.44
CA PRO A 420 -17.47 6.62 -14.22
C PRO A 420 -17.14 5.16 -13.89
N PHE A 421 -17.84 4.58 -12.91
CA PHE A 421 -17.75 3.18 -12.54
C PHE A 421 -19.13 2.48 -12.62
N PRO A 422 -19.23 1.23 -13.08
CA PRO A 422 -20.50 0.52 -13.11
C PRO A 422 -21.03 0.26 -11.69
N LYS A 423 -22.18 0.85 -11.35
CA LYS A 423 -22.87 0.60 -10.06
C LYS A 423 -23.08 -0.90 -9.81
N ASP A 424 -23.47 -1.64 -10.85
CA ASP A 424 -23.74 -3.08 -10.76
C ASP A 424 -22.53 -3.89 -10.28
N GLU A 425 -21.30 -3.47 -10.60
CA GLU A 425 -20.09 -4.14 -10.10
C GLU A 425 -19.92 -3.93 -8.59
N VAL A 426 -20.29 -2.77 -8.04
CA VAL A 426 -20.29 -2.53 -6.59
C VAL A 426 -21.38 -3.38 -5.91
N VAL A 427 -22.59 -3.40 -6.47
CA VAL A 427 -23.72 -4.17 -5.94
C VAL A 427 -23.43 -5.67 -5.95
N LYS A 428 -22.86 -6.19 -7.04
CA LYS A 428 -22.42 -7.59 -7.14
C LYS A 428 -21.43 -7.97 -6.05
N ARG A 429 -20.50 -7.07 -5.71
CA ARG A 429 -19.51 -7.27 -4.64
C ARG A 429 -20.16 -7.22 -3.26
N ALA A 430 -21.15 -6.35 -3.06
CA ALA A 430 -21.94 -6.30 -1.84
C ALA A 430 -22.72 -7.60 -1.58
N LEU A 431 -23.37 -8.14 -2.61
CA LEU A 431 -24.09 -9.41 -2.52
C LEU A 431 -23.15 -10.61 -2.30
N LEU A 432 -21.98 -10.60 -2.95
CA LEU A 432 -20.94 -11.60 -2.70
C LEU A 432 -20.43 -11.53 -1.26
N TYR A 433 -20.19 -10.33 -0.72
CA TYR A 433 -19.81 -10.14 0.67
C TYR A 433 -20.86 -10.73 1.62
N ALA A 434 -22.14 -10.37 1.41
CA ALA A 434 -23.23 -10.87 2.23
C ALA A 434 -23.35 -12.40 2.18
N ARG A 435 -23.13 -13.01 1.01
CA ARG A 435 -23.09 -14.46 0.84
C ARG A 435 -21.95 -15.10 1.63
N ILE A 436 -20.74 -14.53 1.57
CA ILE A 436 -19.58 -15.06 2.29
C ILE A 436 -19.85 -15.03 3.80
N GLN A 437 -20.38 -13.92 4.31
CA GLN A 437 -20.75 -13.79 5.72
C GLN A 437 -21.85 -14.80 6.11
N LYS A 438 -22.89 -14.97 5.27
CA LYS A 438 -23.99 -15.90 5.56
C LYS A 438 -23.54 -17.35 5.63
N TYR A 439 -22.67 -17.79 4.72
CA TYR A 439 -22.29 -19.20 4.57
C TYR A 439 -20.89 -19.54 5.10
N GLY A 440 -20.10 -18.57 5.56
CA GLY A 440 -18.75 -18.78 6.07
C GLY A 440 -17.70 -19.11 4.98
N ALA A 441 -17.93 -18.70 3.73
CA ALA A 441 -17.11 -19.11 2.58
C ALA A 441 -15.86 -18.22 2.36
N TYR A 442 -15.04 -18.02 3.40
CA TYR A 442 -13.92 -17.07 3.40
C TYR A 442 -12.70 -17.50 2.56
N GLY A 443 -12.38 -18.80 2.51
CA GLY A 443 -11.10 -19.30 2.01
C GLY A 443 -10.75 -18.91 0.56
N GLY A 444 -11.74 -18.56 -0.26
CA GLY A 444 -11.57 -18.09 -1.63
C GLY A 444 -11.38 -16.59 -1.80
N HIS A 445 -11.30 -15.80 -0.72
CA HIS A 445 -11.35 -14.34 -0.77
C HIS A 445 -10.33 -13.65 0.15
N ASN A 446 -10.18 -12.33 0.03
CA ASN A 446 -9.33 -11.48 0.88
C ASN A 446 -9.95 -11.10 2.24
N LEU A 447 -11.17 -11.56 2.53
CA LEU A 447 -11.90 -11.19 3.75
C LEU A 447 -11.34 -11.91 4.97
N GLU A 448 -11.24 -11.20 6.09
CA GLU A 448 -10.94 -11.80 7.39
C GLU A 448 -12.11 -12.67 7.85
N GLU A 449 -11.80 -13.86 8.36
CA GLU A 449 -12.81 -14.79 8.88
C GLU A 449 -13.39 -14.25 10.19
N VAL A 450 -14.72 -14.21 10.25
CA VAL A 450 -15.48 -13.74 11.41
C VAL A 450 -16.09 -14.94 12.12
N ASP A 451 -15.93 -14.98 13.44
CA ASP A 451 -16.59 -15.96 14.32
C ASP A 451 -18.08 -16.06 14.02
N GLU A 452 -18.63 -17.29 14.07
CA GLU A 452 -20.02 -17.58 13.70
C GLU A 452 -21.04 -16.65 14.38
N LYS A 453 -20.85 -16.39 15.68
CA LYS A 453 -21.70 -15.50 16.49
C LYS A 453 -21.76 -14.05 15.97
N TRP A 454 -20.73 -13.59 15.28
CA TRP A 454 -20.63 -12.20 14.81
C TRP A 454 -20.93 -12.06 13.30
N ARG A 455 -21.14 -13.16 12.57
CA ARG A 455 -21.35 -13.12 11.11
C ARG A 455 -22.58 -12.33 10.69
N ASP A 456 -23.70 -12.42 11.43
CA ASP A 456 -24.91 -11.65 11.09
C ASP A 456 -24.69 -10.14 11.30
N MET A 457 -23.97 -9.75 12.37
CA MET A 457 -23.55 -8.36 12.58
C MET A 457 -22.61 -7.88 11.46
N ALA A 458 -21.63 -8.70 11.07
CA ALA A 458 -20.70 -8.39 9.99
C ALA A 458 -21.42 -8.26 8.63
N LEU A 459 -22.34 -9.18 8.31
CA LEU A 459 -23.22 -9.11 7.14
C LEU A 459 -23.99 -7.79 7.12
N CYS A 460 -24.66 -7.45 8.22
CA CYS A 460 -25.50 -6.26 8.27
C CYS A 460 -24.66 -4.98 8.16
N ARG A 461 -23.59 -4.86 8.95
CA ARG A 461 -22.71 -3.69 8.93
C ARG A 461 -22.02 -3.52 7.57
N GLY A 462 -21.54 -4.61 6.95
CA GLY A 462 -20.91 -4.56 5.64
C GLY A 462 -21.88 -4.13 4.53
N LEU A 463 -23.09 -4.67 4.49
CA LEU A 463 -24.13 -4.23 3.53
C LEU A 463 -24.47 -2.75 3.69
N LEU A 464 -24.58 -2.26 4.92
CA LEU A 464 -24.81 -0.84 5.17
C LEU A 464 -23.59 0.00 4.76
N LYS A 465 -22.35 -0.45 5.00
CA LYS A 465 -21.15 0.20 4.46
C LYS A 465 -21.14 0.26 2.93
N PHE A 466 -21.65 -0.75 2.22
CA PHE A 466 -21.82 -0.70 0.76
C PHE A 466 -22.84 0.36 0.31
N ASN A 467 -23.91 0.57 1.07
CA ASN A 467 -24.85 1.67 0.81
C ASN A 467 -24.16 3.03 0.95
N ILE A 468 -23.41 3.22 2.04
CA ILE A 468 -22.61 4.42 2.26
C ILE A 468 -21.58 4.61 1.13
N LEU A 469 -20.93 3.54 0.69
CA LEU A 469 -20.00 3.57 -0.44
C LEU A 469 -20.70 4.03 -1.73
N LEU A 470 -21.89 3.50 -2.06
CA LEU A 470 -22.65 3.97 -3.23
C LEU A 470 -22.98 5.46 -3.14
N THR A 471 -23.38 5.93 -1.95
CA THR A 471 -23.63 7.37 -1.72
C THR A 471 -22.36 8.18 -1.90
N LEU A 472 -21.23 7.76 -1.33
CA LEU A 472 -19.93 8.41 -1.52
C LEU A 472 -19.56 8.49 -3.00
N LEU A 473 -19.65 7.37 -3.73
CA LEU A 473 -19.33 7.28 -5.15
C LEU A 473 -20.22 8.22 -5.98
N SER A 474 -21.48 8.38 -5.60
CA SER A 474 -22.38 9.33 -6.26
C SER A 474 -22.00 10.77 -5.95
N ASP A 475 -21.70 11.06 -4.69
CA ASP A 475 -21.33 12.40 -4.24
C ASP A 475 -20.04 12.91 -4.86
N ILE A 476 -19.12 12.01 -5.21
CA ILE A 476 -17.85 12.33 -5.88
C ILE A 476 -17.92 12.17 -7.41
N GLY A 477 -19.12 11.95 -7.97
CA GLY A 477 -19.35 11.89 -9.43
C GLY A 477 -18.84 10.62 -10.14
N VAL A 478 -18.61 9.54 -9.40
CA VAL A 478 -18.12 8.25 -9.95
C VAL A 478 -19.26 7.34 -10.39
N ILE A 479 -20.41 7.42 -9.73
CA ILE A 479 -21.65 6.78 -10.19
C ILE A 479 -22.76 7.82 -10.29
N ASN A 480 -23.77 7.53 -11.10
CA ASN A 480 -24.99 8.34 -11.15
C ASN A 480 -26.08 7.64 -10.36
N LEU A 481 -26.48 8.24 -9.22
CA LEU A 481 -27.75 7.94 -8.58
C LEU A 481 -28.76 9.00 -9.04
N ILE A 482 -29.94 8.54 -9.49
CA ILE A 482 -31.02 9.45 -9.86
C ILE A 482 -31.64 9.98 -8.57
N GLU A 483 -31.75 11.30 -8.44
CA GLU A 483 -32.41 11.92 -7.29
C GLU A 483 -33.86 11.45 -7.16
N SER A 484 -34.28 11.19 -5.92
CA SER A 484 -35.65 10.81 -5.60
C SER A 484 -36.49 12.05 -5.31
N PRO A 485 -37.80 12.07 -5.64
CA PRO A 485 -38.73 12.96 -4.96
C PRO A 485 -38.69 12.73 -3.45
N GLN A 486 -39.08 13.76 -2.68
CA GLN A 486 -39.16 13.72 -1.21
C GLN A 486 -39.92 12.48 -0.73
N PHE A 487 -39.49 11.93 0.41
CA PHE A 487 -40.12 10.77 1.01
C PHE A 487 -41.55 11.12 1.46
N GLU A 488 -42.58 10.73 0.70
CA GLU A 488 -43.98 11.11 0.96
C GLU A 488 -44.67 10.28 2.07
N HIS A 489 -43.95 9.37 2.73
CA HIS A 489 -44.55 8.39 3.63
C HIS A 489 -44.08 8.59 5.07
N ARG A 490 -44.98 8.39 6.05
CA ARG A 490 -44.66 8.50 7.49
C ARG A 490 -44.10 7.18 8.03
N LEU A 491 -42.78 6.99 7.98
CA LEU A 491 -42.04 5.92 8.66
C LEU A 491 -41.52 6.41 10.03
N ASP A 492 -40.69 5.58 10.64
CA ASP A 492 -39.83 5.97 11.76
C ASP A 492 -38.81 7.03 11.32
N GLU A 493 -38.57 8.06 12.12
CA GLU A 493 -37.78 9.24 11.74
C GLU A 493 -36.33 8.88 11.35
N ASP A 494 -35.69 7.94 12.04
CA ASP A 494 -34.34 7.48 11.69
C ASP A 494 -34.32 6.72 10.37
N MET A 495 -35.40 5.99 10.07
CA MET A 495 -35.55 5.24 8.82
C MET A 495 -35.75 6.19 7.64
N GLU A 496 -36.56 7.25 7.79
CA GLU A 496 -36.72 8.31 6.80
C GLU A 496 -35.38 8.96 6.49
N LYS A 497 -34.64 9.39 7.53
CA LYS A 497 -33.29 9.97 7.39
C LYS A 497 -32.33 9.04 6.66
N PHE A 498 -32.38 7.73 6.94
CA PHE A 498 -31.53 6.76 6.24
C PHE A 498 -31.89 6.69 4.75
N VAL A 499 -33.17 6.55 4.42
CA VAL A 499 -33.67 6.42 3.04
C VAL A 499 -33.36 7.68 2.22
N GLU A 500 -33.55 8.86 2.81
CA GLU A 500 -33.21 10.15 2.21
C GLU A 500 -31.71 10.30 1.97
N MET A 501 -30.89 9.96 2.98
CA MET A 501 -29.43 10.00 2.86
C MET A 501 -28.93 9.09 1.73
N GLN A 502 -29.55 7.92 1.55
CA GLN A 502 -29.21 6.99 0.47
C GLN A 502 -29.86 7.34 -0.89
N ARG A 503 -30.68 8.40 -0.95
CA ARG A 503 -31.40 8.87 -2.16
C ARG A 503 -32.23 7.77 -2.83
N TYR A 504 -32.90 6.94 -2.04
CA TYR A 504 -33.67 5.84 -2.59
C TYR A 504 -34.92 6.32 -3.34
N GLN A 505 -35.09 5.84 -4.57
CA GLN A 505 -36.31 5.99 -5.36
C GLN A 505 -37.42 5.09 -4.82
N ASN A 506 -38.68 5.35 -5.21
CA ASN A 506 -39.87 4.61 -4.77
C ASN A 506 -39.74 3.07 -4.86
N TRP A 507 -39.14 2.54 -5.94
CA TRP A 507 -38.94 1.10 -6.09
C TRP A 507 -37.86 0.55 -5.13
N GLN A 508 -36.81 1.33 -4.85
CA GLN A 508 -35.76 0.99 -3.87
C GLN A 508 -36.32 1.05 -2.45
N GLN A 509 -37.16 2.05 -2.16
CA GLN A 509 -37.90 2.17 -0.90
C GLN A 509 -38.83 0.97 -0.69
N ALA A 510 -39.55 0.52 -1.72
CA ALA A 510 -40.39 -0.67 -1.65
C ALA A 510 -39.58 -1.91 -1.22
N LEU A 511 -38.44 -2.14 -1.87
CA LEU A 511 -37.55 -3.26 -1.55
C LEU A 511 -36.93 -3.13 -0.16
N PHE A 512 -36.50 -1.93 0.21
CA PHE A 512 -35.98 -1.64 1.54
C PHE A 512 -37.02 -1.96 2.62
N LEU A 513 -38.28 -1.52 2.45
CA LEU A 513 -39.35 -1.83 3.41
C LEU A 513 -39.71 -3.32 3.43
N LEU A 514 -39.66 -3.99 2.29
CA LEU A 514 -39.78 -5.45 2.23
C LEU A 514 -38.68 -6.11 3.06
N GLY A 515 -37.45 -5.61 2.95
CA GLY A 515 -36.30 -6.00 3.77
C GLY A 515 -36.47 -5.72 5.27
N VAL A 516 -37.01 -4.56 5.64
CA VAL A 516 -37.33 -4.21 7.04
C VAL A 516 -38.26 -5.25 7.65
N LEU A 517 -39.29 -5.67 6.92
CA LEU A 517 -40.25 -6.68 7.37
C LEU A 517 -39.60 -8.08 7.48
N VAL A 518 -38.69 -8.44 6.57
CA VAL A 518 -37.83 -9.62 6.70
C VAL A 518 -37.03 -9.55 8.00
N GLY A 519 -36.40 -8.40 8.28
CA GLY A 519 -35.62 -8.18 9.51
C GLY A 519 -36.44 -8.36 10.77
N ARG A 520 -37.65 -7.80 10.82
CA ARG A 520 -38.57 -7.94 11.97
C ARG A 520 -38.97 -9.41 12.22
N ILE A 521 -39.33 -10.15 11.18
CA ILE A 521 -39.58 -11.61 11.30
C ILE A 521 -38.31 -12.35 11.75
N GLY A 522 -37.14 -11.99 11.20
CA GLY A 522 -35.86 -12.59 11.58
C GLY A 522 -35.49 -12.38 13.05
N ILE A 523 -35.85 -11.22 13.63
CA ILE A 523 -35.66 -10.94 15.06
C ILE A 523 -36.54 -11.87 15.91
N GLU A 524 -37.81 -12.04 15.55
CA GLU A 524 -38.71 -12.96 16.27
C GLU A 524 -38.27 -14.43 16.14
N GLN A 525 -37.79 -14.83 14.96
CA GLN A 525 -37.17 -16.15 14.77
C GLN A 525 -36.00 -16.39 15.71
N TYR A 526 -35.10 -15.41 15.83
CA TYR A 526 -33.96 -15.48 16.73
C TYR A 526 -34.40 -15.60 18.20
N LYS A 527 -35.38 -14.78 18.63
CA LYS A 527 -35.94 -14.85 20.00
C LYS A 527 -36.56 -16.21 20.32
N MET A 528 -37.09 -16.90 19.32
CA MET A 528 -37.66 -18.26 19.46
C MET A 528 -36.61 -19.38 19.29
N GLY A 529 -35.31 -19.05 19.22
CA GLY A 529 -34.21 -20.01 19.16
C GLY A 529 -33.74 -20.39 17.75
N ASP A 530 -34.31 -19.81 16.68
CA ASP A 530 -33.79 -19.97 15.32
C ASP A 530 -32.68 -18.95 15.04
N GLU A 531 -31.47 -19.25 15.55
CA GLU A 531 -30.28 -18.41 15.37
C GLU A 531 -29.90 -18.19 13.90
N ARG A 532 -30.31 -19.11 13.01
CA ARG A 532 -30.01 -19.04 11.57
C ARG A 532 -30.98 -18.16 10.79
N LYS A 533 -32.09 -17.74 11.43
CA LYS A 533 -33.15 -16.91 10.85
C LYS A 533 -33.63 -17.47 9.52
N SER A 534 -34.45 -18.51 9.57
CA SER A 534 -34.96 -19.25 8.41
C SER A 534 -35.58 -18.38 7.31
N ILE A 535 -36.05 -17.16 7.65
CA ILE A 535 -36.53 -16.20 6.67
C ILE A 535 -35.49 -15.85 5.60
N LEU A 536 -34.20 -15.85 5.95
CA LEU A 536 -33.11 -15.55 5.01
C LEU A 536 -32.96 -16.61 3.91
N ASN A 537 -33.42 -17.85 4.15
CA ASN A 537 -33.41 -18.90 3.13
C ASN A 537 -34.38 -18.62 1.98
N LYS A 538 -35.25 -17.60 2.12
CA LYS A 538 -36.16 -17.14 1.06
C LYS A 538 -35.53 -16.07 0.17
N ILE A 539 -34.32 -15.61 0.48
CA ILE A 539 -33.60 -14.59 -0.26
C ILE A 539 -32.48 -15.25 -1.06
N ASP A 540 -32.41 -14.91 -2.34
CA ASP A 540 -31.35 -15.34 -3.23
C ASP A 540 -30.28 -14.25 -3.30
N PHE A 541 -29.09 -14.56 -2.78
CA PHE A 541 -27.93 -13.66 -2.77
C PHE A 541 -27.25 -13.56 -4.15
N GLU A 542 -27.74 -14.26 -5.18
CA GLU A 542 -27.38 -14.05 -6.59
C GLU A 542 -28.29 -13.05 -7.30
N GLY A 543 -29.43 -12.72 -6.70
CA GLY A 543 -30.40 -11.81 -7.28
C GLY A 543 -31.84 -12.31 -7.14
N MET A 544 -32.76 -11.35 -6.97
CA MET A 544 -34.18 -11.61 -6.76
C MET A 544 -34.99 -11.16 -7.97
N SER A 545 -35.65 -12.09 -8.65
CA SER A 545 -36.60 -11.74 -9.71
C SER A 545 -37.88 -11.11 -9.14
N VAL A 546 -38.64 -10.41 -9.98
CA VAL A 546 -39.92 -9.80 -9.61
C VAL A 546 -40.90 -10.84 -9.04
N GLU A 547 -40.93 -12.03 -9.62
CA GLU A 547 -41.79 -13.13 -9.16
C GLU A 547 -41.37 -13.63 -7.78
N LYS A 548 -40.05 -13.75 -7.53
CA LYS A 548 -39.53 -14.12 -6.21
C LYS A 548 -39.90 -13.06 -5.16
N LEU A 549 -39.80 -11.77 -5.51
CA LEU A 549 -40.20 -10.66 -4.63
C LEU A 549 -41.70 -10.69 -4.30
N LYS A 550 -42.57 -10.87 -5.30
CA LYS A 550 -44.02 -11.00 -5.09
C LYS A 550 -44.37 -12.17 -4.16
N ARG A 551 -43.74 -13.32 -4.36
CA ARG A 551 -43.92 -14.49 -3.49
C ARG A 551 -43.44 -14.21 -2.07
N LEU A 552 -42.30 -13.54 -1.92
CA LEU A 552 -41.79 -13.13 -0.62
C LEU A 552 -42.75 -12.18 0.08
N ALA A 553 -43.26 -11.14 -0.59
CA ALA A 553 -44.21 -10.19 -0.01
C ALA A 553 -45.48 -10.88 0.54
N ASN A 554 -46.00 -11.87 -0.17
CA ASN A 554 -47.15 -12.66 0.29
C ASN A 554 -46.77 -13.56 1.49
N TYR A 555 -45.58 -14.15 1.45
CA TYR A 555 -45.07 -14.96 2.55
C TYR A 555 -44.86 -14.13 3.83
N LEU A 556 -44.35 -12.90 3.73
CA LEU A 556 -44.15 -12.02 4.88
C LEU A 556 -45.47 -11.68 5.57
N LEU A 557 -46.56 -11.43 4.83
CA LEU A 557 -47.87 -11.19 5.45
C LEU A 557 -48.30 -12.35 6.34
N LYS A 558 -48.08 -13.59 5.87
CA LYS A 558 -48.34 -14.78 6.66
C LYS A 558 -47.39 -14.85 7.87
N GLY A 559 -46.09 -14.66 7.66
CA GLY A 559 -45.10 -14.66 8.75
C GLY A 559 -45.42 -13.65 9.85
N LEU A 560 -45.82 -12.42 9.50
CA LEU A 560 -46.22 -11.39 10.46
C LEU A 560 -47.42 -11.83 11.31
N LYS A 561 -48.36 -12.61 10.75
CA LYS A 561 -49.49 -13.20 11.49
C LYS A 561 -49.03 -14.34 12.39
N ASP A 562 -48.21 -15.25 11.86
CA ASP A 562 -47.72 -16.44 12.55
C ASP A 562 -46.93 -16.05 13.82
N TYR A 563 -46.09 -15.01 13.74
CA TYR A 563 -45.34 -14.44 14.87
C TYR A 563 -46.11 -13.38 15.67
N ARG A 564 -47.38 -13.10 15.35
CA ARG A 564 -48.26 -12.12 16.04
C ARG A 564 -47.75 -10.68 16.08
N ILE A 565 -46.88 -10.30 15.14
CA ILE A 565 -46.33 -8.94 14.99
C ILE A 565 -47.02 -8.13 13.89
N LEU A 566 -48.09 -8.63 13.27
CA LEU A 566 -48.77 -7.91 12.18
C LEU A 566 -49.28 -6.53 12.62
N LYS A 567 -49.87 -6.40 13.81
CA LYS A 567 -50.53 -5.16 14.26
C LYS A 567 -49.59 -3.94 14.27
N GLU A 568 -48.34 -4.13 14.68
CA GLU A 568 -47.28 -3.10 14.71
C GLU A 568 -46.57 -2.91 13.35
N ASN A 569 -46.83 -3.82 12.39
CA ASN A 569 -46.19 -3.86 11.08
C ASN A 569 -47.13 -3.56 9.91
N GLU A 570 -48.43 -3.51 10.15
CA GLU A 570 -49.47 -3.44 9.12
C GLU A 570 -49.32 -2.21 8.24
N LYS A 571 -49.00 -1.06 8.86
CA LYS A 571 -48.72 0.19 8.13
C LYS A 571 -47.51 0.06 7.20
N THR A 572 -46.39 -0.47 7.71
CA THR A 572 -45.18 -0.69 6.92
C THR A 572 -45.42 -1.70 5.80
N TYR A 573 -46.18 -2.76 6.06
CA TYR A 573 -46.59 -3.74 5.05
C TYR A 573 -47.45 -3.10 3.95
N GLY A 574 -48.46 -2.32 4.32
CA GLY A 574 -49.33 -1.62 3.36
C GLY A 574 -48.55 -0.68 2.45
N GLN A 575 -47.69 0.17 3.02
CA GLN A 575 -46.83 1.10 2.28
C GLN A 575 -45.85 0.36 1.36
N MET A 576 -45.18 -0.68 1.88
CA MET A 576 -44.29 -1.53 1.09
C MET A 576 -45.04 -2.11 -0.10
N LYS A 577 -46.22 -2.68 0.13
CA LYS A 577 -47.00 -3.37 -0.90
C LYS A 577 -47.49 -2.40 -1.98
N GLU A 578 -47.97 -1.23 -1.57
CA GLU A 578 -48.39 -0.16 -2.47
C GLU A 578 -47.22 0.30 -3.37
N LEU A 579 -46.07 0.61 -2.79
CA LEU A 579 -44.88 1.03 -3.55
C LEU A 579 -44.37 -0.08 -4.46
N LEU A 580 -44.35 -1.33 -3.99
CA LEU A 580 -43.88 -2.48 -4.77
C LEU A 580 -44.76 -2.69 -6.01
N ASP A 581 -46.08 -2.68 -5.83
CA ASP A 581 -47.03 -2.95 -6.91
C ASP A 581 -47.07 -1.80 -7.94
N LYS A 582 -46.85 -0.54 -7.51
CA LYS A 582 -46.76 0.62 -8.41
C LYS A 582 -45.51 0.65 -9.28
N ASN A 583 -44.43 -0.05 -8.89
CA ASN A 583 -43.12 0.07 -9.54
C ASN A 583 -42.58 -1.26 -10.08
N LEU A 584 -43.46 -2.23 -10.40
CA LEU A 584 -43.05 -3.56 -10.86
C LEU A 584 -42.20 -3.52 -12.14
N ASP A 585 -42.43 -2.54 -13.01
CA ASP A 585 -41.68 -2.30 -14.25
C ASP A 585 -40.21 -1.91 -14.00
N ARG A 586 -39.92 -1.32 -12.84
CA ARG A 586 -38.58 -0.86 -12.44
C ARG A 586 -37.73 -1.95 -11.78
N LEU A 587 -38.30 -3.11 -11.49
CA LEU A 587 -37.65 -4.21 -10.77
C LEU A 587 -36.99 -5.24 -11.70
N SER A 588 -36.57 -4.83 -12.91
CA SER A 588 -36.01 -5.75 -13.91
C SER A 588 -34.61 -6.25 -13.58
N ASN A 589 -33.83 -5.52 -12.77
CA ASN A 589 -32.47 -5.88 -12.35
C ASN A 589 -32.49 -6.75 -11.07
N PRO A 590 -32.20 -8.07 -11.14
CA PRO A 590 -32.27 -8.93 -9.97
C PRO A 590 -31.23 -8.63 -8.89
N LEU A 591 -30.06 -8.08 -9.26
CA LEU A 591 -28.99 -7.75 -8.32
C LEU A 591 -29.41 -6.58 -7.44
N ASP A 592 -29.90 -5.50 -8.05
CA ASP A 592 -30.45 -4.35 -7.34
C ASP A 592 -31.59 -4.76 -6.42
N ASN A 593 -32.50 -5.61 -6.91
CA ASN A 593 -33.61 -6.14 -6.14
C ASN A 593 -33.16 -6.82 -4.84
N ALA A 594 -32.17 -7.71 -4.93
CA ALA A 594 -31.63 -8.40 -3.76
C ALA A 594 -30.89 -7.43 -2.83
N PHE A 595 -30.13 -6.48 -3.37
CA PHE A 595 -29.33 -5.55 -2.60
C PHE A 595 -30.17 -4.59 -1.75
N TYR A 596 -31.17 -3.93 -2.32
CA TYR A 596 -32.02 -3.00 -1.56
C TYR A 596 -32.89 -3.72 -0.53
N LEU A 597 -33.35 -4.93 -0.86
CA LEU A 597 -34.02 -5.82 0.10
C LEU A 597 -33.10 -6.17 1.27
N LEU A 598 -31.89 -6.63 1.00
CA LEU A 598 -30.91 -6.97 2.05
C LEU A 598 -30.48 -5.73 2.85
N SER A 599 -30.51 -4.54 2.25
CA SER A 599 -30.22 -3.29 2.94
C SER A 599 -31.27 -2.97 4.01
N GLY A 600 -32.56 -3.24 3.72
CA GLY A 600 -33.64 -3.13 4.71
C GLY A 600 -33.51 -4.13 5.85
N TYR A 601 -33.21 -5.39 5.51
CA TYR A 601 -32.95 -6.44 6.50
C TYR A 601 -31.79 -6.04 7.42
N ALA A 602 -30.68 -5.59 6.84
CA ALA A 602 -29.48 -5.18 7.53
C ALA A 602 -29.73 -3.99 8.47
N TYR A 603 -30.46 -2.97 8.01
CA TYR A 603 -30.83 -1.81 8.80
C TYR A 603 -31.59 -2.20 10.07
N THR A 604 -32.69 -2.95 9.93
CA THR A 604 -33.53 -3.36 11.06
C THR A 604 -32.79 -4.30 12.01
N THR A 605 -32.07 -5.27 11.46
CA THR A 605 -31.36 -6.27 12.27
C THR A 605 -30.23 -5.63 13.05
N LEU A 606 -29.43 -4.76 12.42
CA LEU A 606 -28.33 -4.09 13.12
C LEU A 606 -28.86 -3.12 14.19
N LYS A 607 -29.93 -2.36 13.92
CA LYS A 607 -30.61 -1.53 14.94
C LYS A 607 -31.03 -2.35 16.16
N ALA A 608 -31.59 -3.54 15.95
CA ALA A 608 -31.96 -4.43 17.06
C ALA A 608 -30.74 -4.94 17.83
N ILE A 609 -29.66 -5.28 17.15
CA ILE A 609 -28.41 -5.73 17.79
C ILE A 609 -27.75 -4.59 18.59
N THR A 610 -27.69 -3.37 18.04
CA THR A 610 -26.97 -2.25 18.68
C THR A 610 -27.78 -1.54 19.76
N LEU A 611 -29.11 -1.49 19.65
CA LEU A 611 -29.99 -0.83 20.63
C LEU A 611 -30.62 -1.79 21.63
N GLY A 612 -30.72 -3.08 21.30
CA GLY A 612 -31.30 -4.13 22.17
C GLY A 612 -30.29 -4.82 23.09
N GLY A 613 -28.99 -4.50 23.00
CA GLY A 613 -27.92 -5.11 23.80
C GLY A 613 -27.92 -4.75 25.29
N GLY A 614 -28.95 -4.07 25.81
CA GLY A 614 -29.04 -3.68 27.23
C GLY A 614 -29.56 -4.76 28.18
N GLU A 615 -29.96 -5.94 27.70
CA GLU A 615 -30.60 -6.97 28.55
C GLU A 615 -29.83 -8.28 28.70
N ASN A 616 -28.64 -8.45 28.11
CA ASN A 616 -27.80 -9.65 28.31
C ASN A 616 -26.29 -9.36 28.19
N GLU A 617 -25.78 -8.44 29.01
CA GLU A 617 -24.37 -8.44 29.45
C GLU A 617 -24.27 -8.99 30.88
#